data_AF-A0A4V3C3X6-F1
#
_entry.id   AF-A0A4V3C3X6-F1
#
_cell.length_a   1.000
_cell.length_b   1.000
_cell.length_c   1.000
_cell.angle_alpha   90.00
_cell.angle_beta   90.00
_cell.angle_gamma   90.00
#
_symmetry.space_group_name_H-M   'P 1'
#
loop_
_entity.id
_entity.type
_entity.pdbx_description
1 polymer ?
#
loop_
_entity_poly.entity_id
_entity_poly.type
_entity_poly.pdbx_seq_one_letter_code
_entity_poly.pdbx_strand_id
1 'polypeptide(L)'
;MITEALQAFAKTLMDPERYEALLVFMKDRDELPQDQFLSNNKRILEPVIDVDSYIGDPEIIDEQVILLAFAVHHKYVYSVDWSGEEHPGQVKRAVGNMLKLHFNVETYQWKKLNIDLQHTKRGDYLPLLFSLLNDDLENHGFSIGFFDTGDDEYHYFVMEKIKFQRLLELQDSALNVIDTKTYQLYLIGGYTAKIILYLKNKFAIPLNEIKTFIANGDVLVETGNRNFIAYHQKLIGELGGESRIQTL
;
A
#
# COMPACT_ATOMS: atom_id res chain seq x y z
N MET A 1 14.00 17.85 -4.07
CA MET A 1 14.23 17.41 -5.46
C MET A 1 13.70 15.98 -5.54
N ILE A 2 12.62 15.78 -6.28
CA ILE A 2 11.87 14.51 -6.32
C ILE A 2 12.79 13.36 -6.76
N THR A 3 12.73 12.23 -6.06
CA THR A 3 13.51 11.04 -6.43
C THR A 3 13.09 10.50 -7.80
N GLU A 4 13.99 9.81 -8.49
CA GLU A 4 13.68 9.19 -9.79
C GLU A 4 12.50 8.21 -9.68
N ALA A 5 12.37 7.49 -8.56
CA ALA A 5 11.26 6.57 -8.34
C ALA A 5 9.91 7.30 -8.21
N LEU A 6 9.86 8.40 -7.46
CA LEU A 6 8.61 9.15 -7.28
C LEU A 6 8.17 9.82 -8.60
N GLN A 7 9.11 10.30 -9.42
CA GLN A 7 8.82 10.78 -10.78
C GLN A 7 8.32 9.64 -11.68
N ALA A 8 8.96 8.47 -11.66
CA ALA A 8 8.54 7.32 -12.44
C ALA A 8 7.15 6.84 -12.03
N PHE A 9 6.84 6.86 -10.74
CA PHE A 9 5.51 6.54 -10.21
C PHE A 9 4.47 7.54 -10.69
N ALA A 10 4.69 8.84 -10.49
CA ALA A 10 3.76 9.88 -10.93
C ALA A 10 3.49 9.82 -12.44
N LYS A 11 4.54 9.63 -13.25
CA LYS A 11 4.42 9.50 -14.71
C LYS A 11 3.69 8.23 -15.15
N THR A 12 3.73 7.18 -14.35
CA THR A 12 3.01 5.92 -14.62
C THR A 12 1.55 6.01 -14.19
N LEU A 13 1.28 6.71 -13.08
CA LEU A 13 -0.04 6.90 -12.50
C LEU A 13 -0.90 7.87 -13.32
N MET A 14 -0.31 8.96 -13.80
CA MET A 14 -1.03 10.09 -14.40
C MET A 14 -0.86 10.14 -15.92
N ASP A 15 -1.86 10.72 -16.59
CA ASP A 15 -1.71 11.13 -17.99
C ASP A 15 -0.61 12.21 -18.14
N PRO A 16 -0.02 12.38 -19.33
CA PRO A 16 1.07 13.33 -19.54
C PRO A 16 0.73 14.79 -19.19
N GLU A 17 -0.49 15.25 -19.46
CA GLU A 17 -0.89 16.63 -19.15
C GLU A 17 -0.95 16.85 -17.63
N ARG A 18 -1.46 15.87 -16.89
CA ARG A 18 -1.51 15.91 -15.43
C ARG A 18 -0.14 15.77 -14.79
N TYR A 19 0.75 14.97 -15.35
CA TYR A 19 2.13 14.89 -14.89
C TYR A 19 2.87 16.22 -15.05
N GLU A 20 2.74 16.90 -16.19
CA GLU A 20 3.35 18.23 -16.37
C GLU A 20 2.75 19.26 -15.41
N ALA A 21 1.44 19.21 -15.16
CA ALA A 21 0.80 20.08 -14.17
C ALA A 21 1.30 19.82 -12.74
N LEU A 22 1.57 18.56 -12.37
CA LEU A 22 2.19 18.20 -11.10
C LEU A 22 3.60 18.80 -10.98
N LEU A 23 4.42 18.77 -12.05
CA LEU A 23 5.76 19.34 -12.03
C LEU A 23 5.72 20.86 -11.80
N VAL A 24 4.76 21.56 -12.40
CA VAL A 24 4.53 22.99 -12.14
C VAL A 24 4.10 23.21 -10.68
N PHE A 25 3.19 22.39 -10.16
CA PHE A 25 2.73 22.48 -8.77
C PHE A 25 3.86 22.26 -7.76
N MET A 26 4.72 21.28 -8.00
CA MET A 26 5.91 21.01 -7.18
C MET A 26 6.95 22.13 -7.27
N LYS A 27 7.10 22.74 -8.46
CA LYS A 27 7.94 23.93 -8.61
C LYS A 27 7.40 25.12 -7.82
N ASP A 28 6.09 25.36 -7.83
CA ASP A 28 5.47 26.43 -7.05
C ASP A 28 5.71 26.23 -5.53
N ARG A 29 5.75 24.98 -5.06
CA ARG A 29 6.08 24.66 -3.66
C ARG A 29 7.51 25.07 -3.28
N ASP A 30 8.45 24.88 -4.19
CA ASP A 30 9.87 25.21 -3.98
C ASP A 30 10.13 26.73 -4.07
N GLU A 31 9.36 27.45 -4.90
CA GLU A 31 9.58 28.88 -5.17
C GLU A 31 8.80 29.82 -4.23
N LEU A 32 7.63 29.39 -3.73
CA LEU A 32 6.78 30.22 -2.87
C LEU A 32 7.08 30.02 -1.38
N PRO A 33 6.91 31.07 -0.54
CA PRO A 33 6.82 30.90 0.90
C PRO A 33 5.74 29.88 1.26
N GLN A 34 6.00 29.00 2.23
CA GLN A 34 5.10 27.89 2.56
C GLN A 34 3.66 28.33 2.84
N ASP A 35 3.46 29.36 3.67
CA ASP A 35 2.12 29.84 4.01
C ASP A 35 1.36 30.35 2.77
N GLN A 36 2.08 30.96 1.83
CA GLN A 36 1.52 31.41 0.56
C GLN A 36 1.17 30.22 -0.35
N PHE A 37 2.05 29.23 -0.44
CA PHE A 37 1.78 28.01 -1.19
C PHE A 37 0.55 27.26 -0.63
N LEU A 38 0.51 27.08 0.68
CA LEU A 38 -0.57 26.41 1.41
C LEU A 38 -1.92 27.09 1.19
N SER A 39 -1.97 28.41 1.43
CA SER A 39 -3.21 29.19 1.29
C SER A 39 -3.72 29.23 -0.16
N ASN A 40 -2.81 29.40 -1.14
CA ASN A 40 -3.18 29.40 -2.56
C ASN A 40 -3.73 28.05 -3.04
N ASN A 41 -3.26 26.96 -2.45
CA ASN A 41 -3.51 25.60 -2.92
C ASN A 41 -4.36 24.76 -1.97
N LYS A 42 -5.05 25.41 -1.02
CA LYS A 42 -5.85 24.76 0.03
C LYS A 42 -6.77 23.66 -0.50
N ARG A 43 -7.45 23.93 -1.62
CA ARG A 43 -8.39 22.98 -2.28
C ARG A 43 -7.73 21.67 -2.75
N ILE A 44 -6.45 21.70 -3.09
CA ILE A 44 -5.69 20.51 -3.53
C ILE A 44 -5.17 19.74 -2.30
N LEU A 45 -4.80 20.45 -1.24
CA LEU A 45 -4.08 19.92 -0.08
C LEU A 45 -5.00 19.42 1.05
N GLU A 46 -6.12 20.11 1.33
CA GLU A 46 -7.09 19.75 2.39
C GLU A 46 -7.59 18.30 2.39
N PRO A 47 -7.73 17.62 1.23
CA PRO A 47 -8.12 16.20 1.21
C PRO A 47 -7.11 15.23 1.85
N VAL A 48 -5.89 15.68 2.14
CA VAL A 48 -4.81 14.84 2.69
C VAL A 48 -4.23 15.45 3.97
N ILE A 49 -4.15 16.78 4.06
CA ILE A 49 -3.59 17.47 5.22
C ILE A 49 -4.51 18.57 5.73
N ASP A 50 -4.56 18.78 7.05
CA ASP A 50 -5.19 19.97 7.63
C ASP A 50 -4.29 21.20 7.43
N VAL A 51 -4.50 21.90 6.31
CA VAL A 51 -3.71 23.05 5.90
C VAL A 51 -3.57 24.10 7.01
N ASP A 52 -4.63 24.35 7.78
CA ASP A 52 -4.61 25.40 8.82
C ASP A 52 -3.72 25.00 10.00
N SER A 53 -3.58 23.70 10.28
CA SER A 53 -2.68 23.16 11.30
C SER A 53 -1.20 23.23 10.91
N TYR A 54 -0.87 23.38 9.62
CA TYR A 54 0.50 23.37 9.10
C TYR A 54 1.04 24.73 8.64
N ILE A 55 0.21 25.79 8.71
CA ILE A 55 0.69 27.16 8.51
C ILE A 55 1.70 27.49 9.62
N GLY A 56 2.94 27.80 9.23
CA GLY A 56 4.04 28.05 10.16
C GLY A 56 4.84 26.83 10.65
N ASP A 57 4.55 25.60 10.19
CA ASP A 57 5.36 24.40 10.48
C ASP A 57 6.09 23.89 9.22
N PRO A 58 7.38 24.21 9.04
CA PRO A 58 8.09 23.98 7.78
C PRO A 58 8.42 22.51 7.46
N GLU A 59 8.27 21.57 8.41
CA GLU A 59 8.88 20.24 8.29
C GLU A 59 7.97 19.14 7.70
N ILE A 60 6.71 19.44 7.34
CA ILE A 60 5.70 18.37 7.15
C ILE A 60 5.23 18.18 5.70
N ILE A 61 5.56 19.09 4.77
CA ILE A 61 5.09 19.00 3.37
C ILE A 61 6.24 18.59 2.46
N ASP A 62 6.48 17.29 2.40
CA ASP A 62 7.44 16.68 1.48
C ASP A 62 6.82 16.36 0.10
N GLU A 63 7.65 15.83 -0.81
CA GLU A 63 7.20 15.53 -2.17
C GLU A 63 6.15 14.40 -2.24
N GLN A 64 6.10 13.51 -1.24
CA GLN A 64 5.13 12.40 -1.18
C GLN A 64 3.74 12.95 -0.84
N VAL A 65 3.66 13.82 0.18
CA VAL A 65 2.41 14.50 0.57
C VAL A 65 1.87 15.33 -0.59
N ILE A 66 2.74 16.08 -1.27
CA ILE A 66 2.35 16.88 -2.45
C ILE A 66 1.80 15.99 -3.56
N LEU A 67 2.49 14.89 -3.88
CA LEU A 67 2.03 13.96 -4.89
C LEU A 67 0.68 13.33 -4.53
N LEU A 68 0.54 12.87 -3.28
CA LEU A 68 -0.69 12.24 -2.80
C LEU A 68 -1.86 13.22 -2.89
N ALA A 69 -1.70 14.44 -2.37
CA ALA A 69 -2.72 15.48 -2.43
C ALA A 69 -3.14 15.79 -3.88
N PHE A 70 -2.17 15.95 -4.78
CA PHE A 70 -2.45 16.17 -6.20
C PHE A 70 -3.19 14.99 -6.84
N ALA A 71 -2.77 13.76 -6.56
CA ALA A 71 -3.39 12.53 -7.07
C ALA A 71 -4.81 12.34 -6.54
N VAL A 72 -5.06 12.63 -5.26
CA VAL A 72 -6.39 12.58 -4.62
C VAL A 72 -7.32 13.67 -5.17
N HIS A 73 -6.80 14.88 -5.39
CA HIS A 73 -7.56 15.96 -6.00
C HIS A 73 -8.03 15.59 -7.41
N HIS A 74 -7.14 14.99 -8.21
CA HIS A 74 -7.42 14.58 -9.58
C HIS A 74 -8.01 13.16 -9.73
N LYS A 75 -8.37 12.50 -8.63
CA LYS A 75 -9.03 11.18 -8.61
C LYS A 75 -8.19 10.05 -9.22
N TYR A 76 -6.88 10.17 -9.18
CA TYR A 76 -5.94 9.08 -9.46
C TYR A 76 -5.74 8.16 -8.25
N VAL A 77 -5.90 8.72 -7.05
CA VAL A 77 -5.84 8.02 -5.76
C VAL A 77 -7.12 8.34 -4.99
N TYR A 78 -7.57 7.39 -4.18
CA TYR A 78 -8.62 7.58 -3.19
C TYR A 78 -8.15 7.06 -1.84
N SER A 79 -8.69 7.65 -0.76
CA SER A 79 -8.41 7.22 0.60
C SER A 79 -9.61 6.51 1.23
N VAL A 80 -9.34 5.64 2.19
CA VAL A 80 -10.34 5.09 3.12
C VAL A 80 -9.67 4.83 4.47
N ASP A 81 -10.33 5.24 5.55
CA ASP A 81 -9.86 5.04 6.92
C ASP A 81 -9.61 3.55 7.21
N TRP A 82 -8.53 3.23 7.92
CA TRP A 82 -8.15 1.84 8.20
C TRP A 82 -9.23 1.02 8.91
N SER A 83 -10.13 1.68 9.64
CA SER A 83 -11.20 1.05 10.41
C SER A 83 -12.40 0.64 9.55
N GLY A 84 -12.53 1.15 8.33
CA GLY A 84 -13.54 0.72 7.37
C GLY A 84 -14.06 1.80 6.42
N GLU A 85 -15.03 1.42 5.58
CA GLU A 85 -15.73 2.36 4.71
C GLU A 85 -16.66 3.27 5.53
N GLU A 86 -16.66 4.58 5.26
CA GLU A 86 -17.60 5.55 5.84
C GLU A 86 -19.05 5.24 5.45
N HIS A 87 -19.23 4.74 4.22
CA HIS A 87 -20.53 4.31 3.71
C HIS A 87 -20.38 3.04 2.86
N PRO A 88 -21.38 2.13 2.87
CA PRO A 88 -21.28 0.86 2.16
C PRO A 88 -20.90 0.99 0.68
N GLY A 89 -19.83 0.31 0.27
CA GLY A 89 -19.36 0.27 -1.13
C GLY A 89 -18.63 1.54 -1.59
N GLN A 90 -18.11 2.35 -0.65
CA GLN A 90 -17.20 3.47 -0.92
C GLN A 90 -16.07 3.08 -1.86
N VAL A 91 -15.31 2.05 -1.49
CA VAL A 91 -14.11 1.60 -2.20
C VAL A 91 -14.49 1.14 -3.61
N LYS A 92 -15.54 0.33 -3.71
CA LYS A 92 -16.05 -0.19 -4.98
C LYS A 92 -16.45 0.94 -5.95
N ARG A 93 -17.10 1.99 -5.44
CA ARG A 93 -17.48 3.17 -6.25
C ARG A 93 -16.27 3.98 -6.68
N ALA A 94 -15.32 4.20 -5.77
CA ALA A 94 -14.08 4.92 -6.07
C ALA A 94 -13.25 4.21 -7.15
N VAL A 95 -13.08 2.90 -7.02
CA VAL A 95 -12.41 2.06 -8.04
C VAL A 95 -13.14 2.11 -9.37
N GLY A 96 -14.47 2.00 -9.38
CA GLY A 96 -15.26 2.17 -10.59
C GLY A 96 -15.10 3.56 -11.24
N ASN A 97 -14.96 4.61 -10.43
CA ASN A 97 -14.73 5.96 -10.95
C ASN A 97 -13.33 6.12 -11.57
N MET A 98 -12.29 5.55 -10.95
CA MET A 98 -10.93 5.52 -11.53
C MET A 98 -10.92 4.80 -12.89
N LEU A 99 -11.58 3.63 -12.95
CA LEU A 99 -11.75 2.86 -14.18
C LEU A 99 -12.45 3.67 -15.29
N LYS A 100 -13.50 4.41 -14.94
CA LYS A 100 -14.21 5.26 -15.89
C LYS A 100 -13.37 6.43 -16.37
N LEU A 101 -12.78 7.20 -15.46
CA LEU A 101 -12.07 8.45 -15.77
C LEU A 101 -10.77 8.20 -16.53
N HIS A 102 -10.00 7.18 -16.14
CA HIS A 102 -8.62 7.02 -16.60
C HIS A 102 -8.43 5.86 -17.59
N PHE A 103 -9.42 4.97 -17.69
CA PHE A 103 -9.33 3.77 -18.54
C PHE A 103 -10.54 3.61 -19.48
N ASN A 104 -11.46 4.58 -19.53
CA ASN A 104 -12.67 4.56 -20.37
C ASN A 104 -13.56 3.31 -20.16
N VAL A 105 -13.54 2.73 -18.96
CA VAL A 105 -14.42 1.61 -18.61
C VAL A 105 -15.73 2.17 -18.06
N GLU A 106 -16.71 2.36 -18.94
CA GLU A 106 -18.00 3.00 -18.60
C GLU A 106 -18.79 2.25 -17.51
N THR A 107 -18.77 0.92 -17.55
CA THR A 107 -19.44 0.07 -16.56
C THR A 107 -18.58 -1.15 -16.23
N TYR A 108 -18.21 -1.29 -14.95
CA TYR A 108 -17.53 -2.47 -14.45
C TYR A 108 -18.51 -3.38 -13.70
N GLN A 109 -18.72 -4.60 -14.19
CA GLN A 109 -19.58 -5.58 -13.56
C GLN A 109 -18.80 -6.43 -12.57
N TRP A 110 -18.82 -5.97 -11.32
CA TRP A 110 -18.19 -6.67 -10.21
C TRP A 110 -18.77 -8.05 -9.97
N LYS A 111 -17.90 -9.04 -9.77
CA LYS A 111 -18.32 -10.31 -9.18
C LYS A 111 -18.93 -10.08 -7.80
N LYS A 112 -19.88 -10.95 -7.43
CA LYS A 112 -20.44 -10.95 -6.09
C LYS A 112 -19.33 -11.35 -5.11
N LEU A 113 -18.98 -10.43 -4.22
CA LEU A 113 -18.03 -10.69 -3.14
C LEU A 113 -18.76 -11.38 -2.00
N ASN A 114 -18.22 -12.51 -1.53
CA ASN A 114 -18.73 -13.21 -0.36
C ASN A 114 -17.74 -12.98 0.79
N ILE A 115 -17.91 -11.86 1.49
CA ILE A 115 -17.15 -11.56 2.72
C ILE A 115 -18.01 -11.95 3.91
N ASP A 116 -17.51 -12.84 4.76
CA ASP A 116 -18.18 -13.20 6.01
C ASP A 116 -17.90 -12.15 7.08
N LEU A 117 -18.73 -11.10 7.08
CA LEU A 117 -18.63 -10.00 8.02
C LEU A 117 -18.88 -10.41 9.48
N GLN A 118 -19.53 -11.56 9.74
CA GLN A 118 -19.76 -12.02 11.11
C GLN A 118 -18.47 -12.53 11.78
N HIS A 119 -17.54 -13.06 10.98
CA HIS A 119 -16.27 -13.62 11.45
C HIS A 119 -15.05 -12.78 11.09
N THR A 120 -15.24 -11.68 10.35
CA THR A 120 -14.17 -10.73 10.02
C THR A 120 -13.84 -9.90 11.27
N LYS A 121 -12.59 -9.96 11.75
CA LYS A 121 -12.17 -9.12 12.88
C LYS A 121 -12.09 -7.66 12.44
N ARG A 122 -12.20 -6.75 13.41
CA ARG A 122 -11.96 -5.33 13.18
C ARG A 122 -10.54 -5.13 12.62
N GLY A 123 -10.42 -4.43 11.49
CA GLY A 123 -9.17 -4.22 10.77
C GLY A 123 -8.92 -5.20 9.61
N ASP A 124 -9.55 -6.39 9.60
CA ASP A 124 -9.33 -7.39 8.54
C ASP A 124 -10.24 -7.14 7.31
N TYR A 125 -11.29 -6.33 7.46
CA TYR A 125 -12.29 -6.10 6.42
C TYR A 125 -11.70 -5.46 5.16
N LEU A 126 -10.95 -4.35 5.28
CA LEU A 126 -10.42 -3.64 4.13
C LEU A 126 -9.37 -4.46 3.37
N PRO A 127 -8.36 -5.08 4.02
CA PRO A 127 -7.43 -5.97 3.33
C PRO A 127 -8.13 -7.08 2.54
N LEU A 128 -9.14 -7.73 3.12
CA LEU A 128 -9.91 -8.78 2.46
C LEU A 128 -10.73 -8.21 1.28
N LEU A 129 -11.39 -7.07 1.46
CA LEU A 129 -12.13 -6.40 0.39
C LEU A 129 -11.21 -6.07 -0.79
N PHE A 130 -10.05 -5.45 -0.53
CA PHE A 130 -9.11 -5.06 -1.57
C PHE A 130 -8.50 -6.27 -2.30
N SER A 131 -8.16 -7.33 -1.59
CA SER A 131 -7.69 -8.59 -2.20
C SER A 131 -8.74 -9.16 -3.16
N LEU A 132 -10.00 -9.27 -2.73
CA LEU A 132 -11.07 -9.80 -3.57
C LEU A 132 -11.40 -8.89 -4.78
N LEU A 133 -11.36 -7.57 -4.60
CA LEU A 133 -11.54 -6.62 -5.70
C LEU A 133 -10.39 -6.72 -6.70
N ASN A 134 -9.15 -6.83 -6.22
CA ASN A 134 -7.97 -6.95 -7.06
C ASN A 134 -7.98 -8.26 -7.85
N ASP A 135 -8.37 -9.38 -7.25
CA ASP A 135 -8.50 -10.66 -7.96
C ASP A 135 -9.50 -10.57 -9.12
N ASP A 136 -10.60 -9.84 -8.93
CA ASP A 136 -11.56 -9.62 -10.02
C ASP A 136 -10.97 -8.71 -11.11
N LEU A 137 -10.27 -7.63 -10.72
CA LEU A 137 -9.63 -6.69 -11.65
C LEU A 137 -8.47 -7.28 -12.43
N GLU A 138 -7.67 -8.15 -11.81
CA GLU A 138 -6.53 -8.80 -12.46
C GLU A 138 -6.97 -9.66 -13.63
N ASN A 139 -8.18 -10.24 -13.57
CA ASN A 139 -8.78 -10.96 -14.69
C ASN A 139 -9.16 -10.04 -15.87
N HIS A 140 -9.25 -8.74 -15.63
CA HIS A 140 -9.59 -7.70 -16.62
C HIS A 140 -8.37 -6.83 -16.98
N GLY A 141 -7.15 -7.23 -16.57
CA GLY A 141 -5.91 -6.55 -16.93
C GLY A 141 -5.54 -5.36 -16.04
N PHE A 142 -6.23 -5.16 -14.92
CA PHE A 142 -5.96 -4.09 -13.96
C PHE A 142 -5.47 -4.64 -12.62
N SER A 143 -4.87 -3.78 -11.80
CA SER A 143 -4.48 -4.09 -10.43
C SER A 143 -4.75 -2.89 -9.53
N ILE A 144 -5.06 -3.18 -8.27
CA ILE A 144 -5.12 -2.20 -7.20
C ILE A 144 -3.76 -2.21 -6.49
N GLY A 145 -3.23 -1.00 -6.26
CA GLY A 145 -2.08 -0.77 -5.39
C GLY A 145 -2.40 0.24 -4.31
N PHE A 146 -1.59 0.24 -3.27
CA PHE A 146 -1.57 1.24 -2.21
C PHE A 146 -0.33 2.10 -2.33
N PHE A 147 -0.48 3.41 -2.17
CA PHE A 147 0.63 4.30 -1.91
C PHE A 147 0.71 4.50 -0.40
N ASP A 148 1.69 3.88 0.24
CA ASP A 148 1.83 3.85 1.69
C ASP A 148 2.66 5.03 2.18
N THR A 149 1.98 5.99 2.81
CA THR A 149 2.54 7.19 3.44
C THR A 149 2.81 7.01 4.94
N GLY A 150 2.49 5.83 5.50
CA GLY A 150 2.68 5.54 6.92
C GLY A 150 1.66 6.18 7.87
N ASP A 151 0.58 6.74 7.33
CA ASP A 151 -0.57 7.21 8.11
C ASP A 151 -1.63 6.11 8.32
N ASP A 152 -2.72 6.48 8.98
CA ASP A 152 -3.81 5.58 9.36
C ASP A 152 -4.87 5.44 8.22
N GLU A 153 -4.50 5.68 6.96
CA GLU A 153 -5.41 5.53 5.82
C GLU A 153 -4.86 4.59 4.73
N TYR A 154 -5.77 3.95 3.99
CA TYR A 154 -5.42 3.26 2.75
C TYR A 154 -5.55 4.23 1.58
N HIS A 155 -4.44 4.69 1.02
CA HIS A 155 -4.43 5.45 -0.24
C HIS A 155 -4.28 4.49 -1.42
N TYR A 156 -5.38 4.17 -2.10
CA TYR A 156 -5.41 3.18 -3.16
C TYR A 156 -5.61 3.80 -4.54
N PHE A 157 -5.04 3.14 -5.55
CA PHE A 157 -5.14 3.50 -6.95
C PHE A 157 -5.36 2.25 -7.82
N VAL A 158 -5.80 2.49 -9.06
CA VAL A 158 -5.97 1.43 -10.07
C VAL A 158 -5.00 1.68 -11.22
N MET A 159 -4.37 0.62 -11.71
CA MET A 159 -3.42 0.68 -12.82
C MET A 159 -3.52 -0.56 -13.69
N GLU A 160 -3.07 -0.47 -14.95
CA GLU A 160 -2.85 -1.66 -15.78
C GLU A 160 -1.86 -2.60 -15.10
N LYS A 161 -2.19 -3.90 -15.06
CA LYS A 161 -1.41 -4.93 -14.35
C LYS A 161 0.07 -4.95 -14.73
N ILE A 162 0.38 -4.77 -16.02
CA ILE A 162 1.76 -4.77 -16.52
C ILE A 162 2.53 -3.54 -16.01
N LYS A 163 1.89 -2.36 -15.98
CA LYS A 163 2.50 -1.15 -15.43
C LYS A 163 2.70 -1.28 -13.93
N PHE A 164 1.72 -1.84 -13.22
CA PHE A 164 1.79 -2.07 -11.78
C PHE A 164 2.94 -3.01 -11.41
N GLN A 165 3.16 -4.10 -12.15
CA GLN A 165 4.28 -5.02 -11.91
C GLN A 165 5.64 -4.32 -12.03
N ARG A 166 5.83 -3.49 -13.06
CA ARG A 166 7.07 -2.70 -13.23
C ARG A 166 7.27 -1.71 -12.10
N LEU A 167 6.19 -1.10 -11.64
CA LEU A 167 6.19 -0.16 -10.52
C LEU A 167 6.66 -0.82 -9.21
N LEU A 168 6.21 -2.06 -8.95
CA LEU A 168 6.62 -2.86 -7.80
C LEU A 168 8.10 -3.25 -7.80
N GLU A 169 8.82 -3.05 -8.91
CA GLU A 169 10.27 -3.25 -9.04
C GLU A 169 11.07 -1.96 -8.79
N LEU A 170 10.42 -0.79 -8.84
CA LEU A 170 11.04 0.55 -8.74
C LEU A 170 11.01 1.13 -7.31
N GLN A 171 10.73 0.32 -6.29
CA GLN A 171 10.63 0.76 -4.89
C GLN A 171 11.92 1.45 -4.41
N ASP A 172 11.79 2.56 -3.70
CA ASP A 172 12.89 3.23 -3.01
C ASP A 172 12.43 3.78 -1.64
N SER A 173 13.30 4.50 -0.94
CA SER A 173 12.96 5.07 0.38
C SER A 173 11.88 6.17 0.33
N ALA A 174 11.59 6.74 -0.85
CA ALA A 174 10.63 7.83 -1.04
C ALA A 174 9.34 7.37 -1.75
N LEU A 175 9.29 6.12 -2.21
CA LEU A 175 8.12 5.51 -2.83
C LEU A 175 7.89 4.13 -2.22
N ASN A 176 6.89 4.04 -1.36
CA ASN A 176 6.40 2.79 -0.82
C ASN A 176 5.07 2.43 -1.48
N VAL A 177 5.11 1.50 -2.44
CA VAL A 177 3.90 0.98 -3.08
C VAL A 177 3.70 -0.47 -2.73
N ILE A 178 2.52 -0.78 -2.21
CA ILE A 178 2.16 -2.12 -1.74
C ILE A 178 1.05 -2.66 -2.62
N ASP A 179 1.09 -3.95 -2.93
CA ASP A 179 -0.04 -4.63 -3.57
C ASP A 179 -1.11 -5.02 -2.54
N THR A 180 -2.23 -5.54 -3.02
CA THR A 180 -3.35 -6.00 -2.18
C THR A 180 -3.20 -7.45 -1.73
N LYS A 181 -2.05 -8.08 -2.01
CA LYS A 181 -1.87 -9.51 -1.78
C LYS A 181 -1.42 -9.75 -0.35
N THR A 182 -1.95 -10.83 0.22
CA THR A 182 -1.46 -11.32 1.50
C THR A 182 -0.40 -12.39 1.23
N TYR A 183 0.74 -12.22 1.87
CA TYR A 183 1.88 -13.12 1.76
C TYR A 183 2.07 -13.86 3.09
N GLN A 184 2.42 -15.12 2.98
CA GLN A 184 2.75 -16.00 4.09
C GLN A 184 4.23 -16.33 4.03
N LEU A 185 4.92 -16.12 5.15
CA LEU A 185 6.33 -16.47 5.32
C LEU A 185 6.44 -17.79 6.07
N TYR A 186 6.98 -18.80 5.41
CA TYR A 186 7.27 -20.10 5.99
C TYR A 186 8.75 -20.24 6.29
N LEU A 187 9.09 -20.77 7.46
CA LEU A 187 10.42 -21.28 7.76
C LEU A 187 10.47 -22.76 7.37
N ILE A 188 11.39 -23.09 6.46
CA ILE A 188 11.51 -24.41 5.84
C ILE A 188 12.80 -25.15 6.25
N GLY A 189 13.74 -24.45 6.89
CA GLY A 189 15.05 -25.01 7.24
C GLY A 189 15.92 -24.04 8.03
N GLY A 190 17.20 -24.40 8.22
CA GLY A 190 18.16 -23.55 8.94
C GLY A 190 17.84 -23.37 10.43
N TYR A 191 17.42 -24.44 11.13
CA TYR A 191 17.06 -24.42 12.55
C TYR A 191 18.27 -24.27 13.50
N THR A 192 19.01 -23.16 13.36
CA THR A 192 20.09 -22.79 14.28
C THR A 192 19.55 -22.56 15.70
N ALA A 193 20.43 -22.53 16.70
CA ALA A 193 20.03 -22.19 18.08
C ALA A 193 19.34 -20.82 18.17
N LYS A 194 19.72 -19.86 17.30
CA LYS A 194 19.10 -18.53 17.21
C LYS A 194 17.67 -18.60 16.68
N ILE A 195 17.44 -19.38 15.62
CA ILE A 195 16.09 -19.61 15.06
C ILE A 195 15.19 -20.33 16.06
N ILE A 196 15.71 -21.34 16.76
CA ILE A 196 14.95 -22.05 17.80
C ILE A 196 14.53 -21.05 18.91
N LEU A 197 15.42 -20.18 19.36
CA LEU A 197 15.09 -19.17 20.36
C LEU A 197 14.06 -18.16 19.84
N TYR A 198 14.20 -17.72 18.58
CA TYR A 198 13.25 -16.83 17.92
C TYR A 198 11.84 -17.44 17.88
N LEU A 199 11.70 -18.68 17.39
CA LEU A 199 10.41 -19.38 17.32
C LEU A 199 9.78 -19.57 18.71
N LYS A 200 10.58 -19.96 19.70
CA LYS A 200 10.11 -20.07 21.09
C LYS A 200 9.49 -18.77 21.57
N ASN A 201 10.17 -17.65 21.35
CA ASN A 201 9.71 -16.36 21.87
C ASN A 201 8.48 -15.88 21.10
N LYS A 202 8.47 -16.06 19.78
CA LYS A 202 7.36 -15.65 18.90
C LYS A 202 6.07 -16.43 19.16
N PHE A 203 6.16 -17.74 19.29
CA PHE A 203 5.01 -18.62 19.48
C PHE A 203 4.75 -19.01 20.94
N ALA A 204 5.55 -18.48 21.87
CA ALA A 204 5.54 -18.84 23.28
C ALA A 204 5.66 -20.36 23.54
N ILE A 205 6.44 -21.08 22.72
CA ILE A 205 6.58 -22.54 22.78
C ILE A 205 7.70 -22.93 23.76
N PRO A 206 7.47 -23.88 24.69
CA PRO A 206 8.50 -24.44 25.55
C PRO A 206 9.68 -25.07 24.78
N LEU A 207 10.91 -24.93 25.29
CA LEU A 207 12.13 -25.48 24.64
C LEU A 207 12.09 -27.01 24.45
N ASN A 208 11.41 -27.73 25.33
CA ASN A 208 11.23 -29.18 25.24
C ASN A 208 10.25 -29.60 24.13
N GLU A 209 9.37 -28.70 23.69
CA GLU A 209 8.35 -28.97 22.66
C GLU A 209 8.75 -28.46 21.27
N ILE A 210 9.69 -27.52 21.21
CA ILE A 210 10.05 -26.84 19.97
C ILE A 210 10.60 -27.76 18.88
N LYS A 211 11.32 -28.83 19.25
CA LYS A 211 11.82 -29.83 18.30
C LYS A 211 10.68 -30.58 17.62
N THR A 212 9.62 -30.91 18.36
CA THR A 212 8.41 -31.54 17.82
C THR A 212 7.66 -30.56 16.94
N PHE A 213 7.57 -29.30 17.37
CA PHE A 213 6.91 -28.24 16.58
C PHE A 213 7.55 -28.07 15.19
N ILE A 214 8.88 -27.95 15.11
CA ILE A 214 9.58 -27.79 13.82
C ILE A 214 9.63 -29.09 12.98
N ALA A 215 9.46 -30.26 13.61
CA ALA A 215 9.47 -31.54 12.89
C ALA A 215 8.18 -31.79 12.09
N ASN A 216 7.11 -31.03 12.35
CA ASN A 216 5.81 -31.19 11.72
C ASN A 216 5.70 -30.55 10.32
N GLY A 217 6.81 -30.03 9.77
CA GLY A 217 6.89 -29.44 8.43
C GLY A 217 7.17 -27.94 8.46
N ASP A 218 6.82 -27.27 7.37
CA ASP A 218 7.03 -25.83 7.20
C ASP A 218 6.28 -25.05 8.29
N VAL A 219 7.00 -24.19 8.99
CA VAL A 219 6.43 -23.37 10.07
C VAL A 219 5.96 -22.05 9.48
N LEU A 220 4.65 -21.76 9.52
CA LEU A 220 4.15 -20.43 9.20
C LEU A 220 4.64 -19.44 10.26
N VAL A 221 5.52 -18.53 9.86
CA VAL A 221 6.12 -17.52 10.73
C VAL A 221 5.27 -16.26 10.75
N GLU A 222 4.99 -15.69 9.59
CA GLU A 222 4.23 -14.44 9.48
C GLU A 222 3.21 -14.50 8.36
N THR A 223 2.21 -13.64 8.45
CA THR A 223 1.27 -13.33 7.37
C THR A 223 1.12 -11.81 7.30
N GLY A 224 1.18 -11.24 6.11
CA GLY A 224 1.08 -9.79 5.94
C GLY A 224 1.37 -9.33 4.51
N ASN A 225 1.55 -8.03 4.33
CA ASN A 225 1.91 -7.46 3.03
C ASN A 225 3.37 -7.77 2.64
N ARG A 226 3.72 -7.47 1.39
CA ARG A 226 5.04 -7.78 0.82
C ARG A 226 6.20 -7.22 1.63
N ASN A 227 6.11 -5.98 2.10
CA ASN A 227 7.20 -5.29 2.80
C ASN A 227 7.40 -5.85 4.21
N PHE A 228 6.31 -6.09 4.93
CA PHE A 228 6.33 -6.74 6.24
C PHE A 228 6.97 -8.13 6.15
N ILE A 229 6.61 -8.90 5.12
CA ILE A 229 7.16 -10.23 4.89
C ILE A 229 8.63 -10.18 4.44
N ALA A 230 9.02 -9.22 3.61
CA ALA A 230 10.41 -9.03 3.20
C ALA A 230 11.32 -8.69 4.40
N TYR A 231 10.86 -7.82 5.31
CA TYR A 231 11.56 -7.52 6.55
C TYR A 231 11.79 -8.78 7.40
N HIS A 232 10.74 -9.57 7.63
CA HIS A 232 10.83 -10.79 8.43
C HIS A 232 11.67 -11.88 7.74
N GLN A 233 11.59 -11.99 6.42
CA GLN A 233 12.43 -12.90 5.65
C GLN A 233 13.92 -12.57 5.83
N LYS A 234 14.28 -11.27 5.76
CA LYS A 234 15.65 -10.82 6.01
C LYS A 234 16.11 -11.15 7.43
N LEU A 235 15.27 -10.88 8.43
CA LEU A 235 15.55 -11.24 9.83
C LEU A 235 15.80 -12.74 9.99
N ILE A 236 14.96 -13.60 9.39
CA ILE A 236 15.15 -15.06 9.42
C ILE A 236 16.51 -15.43 8.80
N GLY A 237 16.86 -14.84 7.65
CA GLY A 237 18.14 -15.07 6.98
C GLY A 237 19.34 -14.68 7.84
N GLU A 238 19.29 -13.53 8.52
CA GLU A 238 20.35 -13.06 9.44
C GLU A 238 20.54 -13.98 10.67
N LEU A 239 19.47 -14.66 11.09
CA LEU A 239 19.51 -15.68 12.14
C LEU A 239 19.97 -17.06 11.63
N GLY A 240 20.17 -17.21 10.32
CA GLY A 240 20.62 -18.44 9.67
C GLY A 240 19.49 -19.41 9.29
N GLY A 241 18.25 -18.93 9.23
CA GLY A 241 17.09 -19.71 8.80
C GLY A 241 16.88 -19.69 7.29
N GLU A 242 16.24 -20.74 6.77
CA GLU A 242 15.81 -20.83 5.37
C GLU A 242 14.29 -20.63 5.30
N SER A 243 13.83 -19.78 4.39
CA SER A 243 12.42 -19.41 4.30
C SER A 243 11.87 -19.44 2.89
N ARG A 244 10.55 -19.61 2.79
CA ARG A 244 9.77 -19.56 1.56
C ARG A 244 8.60 -18.58 1.74
N ILE A 245 8.33 -17.79 0.72
CA ILE A 245 7.14 -16.93 0.67
C ILE A 245 6.09 -17.59 -0.22
N GLN A 246 4.84 -17.55 0.22
CA GLN A 246 3.67 -17.98 -0.55
C GLN A 246 2.64 -16.85 -0.56
N THR A 247 1.99 -16.63 -1.70
CA THR A 247 0.83 -15.73 -1.79
C THR A 247 -0.44 -16.51 -1.47
N LEU A 248 -1.31 -15.93 -0.65
CA LEU A 248 -2.65 -16.45 -0.33
C LEU A 248 -3.62 -16.24 -1.50
#